data_AF-W1NTQ3-F1
#
_entry.id   AF-W1NTQ3-F1
#
_cell.length_a   1.000
_cell.length_b   1.000
_cell.length_c   1.000
_cell.angle_alpha   90.00
_cell.angle_beta   90.00
_cell.angle_gamma   90.00
#
_symmetry.space_group_name_H-M   'P 1'
#
loop_
_entity.id
_entity.type
_entity.pdbx_description
1 polymer ?
#
loop_
_entity_poly.entity_id
_entity_poly.type
_entity_poly.pdbx_seq_one_letter_code
_entity_poly.pdbx_strand_id
1 'polypeptide(L)'
;MASPERVKAWGAIQTNTCCVDGLATLTEALALRAYKSNEIFMPSLEWMECNSSLPQNGSINIDHCGFSTLSQGHGKCSELTVSGVKAMETPPFDGICSRIEIDTFEEDCRVCTDGLKNATQALMKALKVESNETGICSTALVIAVATPNIKNATWVRSFFECLPALHTTCNLCPQ
;
A
#
# COMPACT_ATOMS: atom_id res chain seq x y z
N MET A 1 28.60 -3.31 -10.03
CA MET A 1 27.17 -2.96 -9.85
C MET A 1 26.72 -3.59 -8.55
N ALA A 2 26.24 -2.80 -7.60
CA ALA A 2 25.70 -3.33 -6.35
C ALA A 2 24.36 -4.04 -6.63
N SER A 3 24.12 -5.19 -5.99
CA SER A 3 22.83 -5.87 -6.06
C SER A 3 21.78 -5.03 -5.31
N PRO A 4 20.52 -4.93 -5.80
CA PRO A 4 19.47 -4.21 -5.10
C PRO A 4 19.25 -4.80 -3.70
N GLU A 5 19.23 -3.94 -2.68
CA GLU A 5 18.95 -4.37 -1.30
C GLU A 5 17.47 -4.76 -1.17
N ARG A 6 17.21 -5.85 -0.43
CA ARG A 6 15.85 -6.29 -0.10
C ARG A 6 15.29 -5.43 1.03
N VAL A 7 14.06 -4.95 0.86
CA VAL A 7 13.34 -4.14 1.84
C VAL A 7 11.96 -4.72 2.09
N LYS A 8 11.45 -4.54 3.31
CA LYS A 8 10.02 -4.72 3.60
C LYS A 8 9.34 -3.37 3.45
N ALA A 9 8.81 -3.11 2.26
CA ALA A 9 8.04 -1.91 2.01
C ALA A 9 6.74 -1.95 2.84
N TRP A 10 6.40 -0.79 3.40
CA TRP A 10 5.27 -0.56 4.30
C TRP A 10 5.12 -1.62 5.40
N GLY A 11 6.26 -2.04 5.95
CA GLY A 11 6.37 -2.97 7.08
C GLY A 11 6.22 -4.45 6.73
N ALA A 12 5.81 -4.81 5.51
CA ALA A 12 5.47 -6.21 5.22
C ALA A 12 5.62 -6.69 3.77
N ILE A 13 5.65 -5.80 2.77
CA ILE A 13 5.78 -6.21 1.37
C ILE A 13 7.25 -6.45 1.06
N GLN A 14 7.62 -7.72 0.83
CA GLN A 14 8.98 -8.07 0.43
C GLN A 14 9.25 -7.59 -0.98
N THR A 15 10.13 -6.60 -1.11
CA THR A 15 10.49 -6.03 -2.40
C THR A 15 11.98 -5.66 -2.42
N ASN A 16 12.43 -4.92 -3.42
CA ASN A 16 13.77 -4.35 -3.48
C ASN A 16 13.72 -2.83 -3.60
N THR A 17 14.84 -2.16 -3.35
CA THR A 17 14.91 -0.69 -3.40
C THR A 17 14.52 -0.08 -4.74
N CYS A 18 14.70 -0.78 -5.87
CA CYS A 18 14.27 -0.32 -7.20
C CYS A 18 12.75 -0.36 -7.40
N CYS A 19 12.03 -1.12 -6.58
CA CYS A 19 10.59 -1.34 -6.71
C CYS A 19 9.75 -0.47 -5.76
N VAL A 20 10.38 0.22 -4.80
CA VAL A 20 9.68 1.06 -3.81
C VAL A 20 8.83 2.14 -4.48
N ASP A 21 9.40 2.89 -5.43
CA ASP A 21 8.66 3.94 -6.15
C ASP A 21 7.57 3.33 -7.06
N GLY A 22 7.82 2.13 -7.58
CA GLY A 22 6.85 1.35 -8.33
C GLY A 22 5.63 0.95 -7.48
N LEU A 23 5.85 0.56 -6.22
CA LEU A 23 4.78 0.25 -5.27
C LEU A 23 3.90 1.47 -4.99
N ALA A 24 4.51 2.64 -4.76
CA ALA A 24 3.79 3.89 -4.55
C ALA A 24 2.94 4.25 -5.78
N THR A 25 3.55 4.23 -6.97
CA THR A 25 2.88 4.51 -8.24
C THR A 25 1.70 3.57 -8.50
N LEU A 26 1.91 2.26 -8.29
CA LEU A 26 0.90 1.23 -8.45
C LEU A 26 -0.28 1.43 -7.49
N THR A 27 0.03 1.77 -6.24
CA THR A 27 -0.95 2.00 -5.18
C THR A 27 -1.76 3.28 -5.42
N GLU A 28 -1.12 4.35 -5.91
CA GLU A 28 -1.81 5.57 -6.35
C GLU A 28 -2.78 5.27 -7.50
N ALA A 29 -2.35 4.51 -8.51
CA ALA A 29 -3.19 4.11 -9.63
C ALA A 29 -4.39 3.26 -9.17
N LEU A 30 -4.16 2.32 -8.24
CA LEU A 30 -5.23 1.53 -7.63
C LEU A 30 -6.20 2.40 -6.83
N ALA A 31 -5.72 3.38 -6.07
CA ALA A 31 -6.58 4.34 -5.36
C ALA A 31 -7.44 5.17 -6.31
N LEU A 32 -6.89 5.57 -7.46
CA LEU A 32 -7.64 6.28 -8.50
C LEU A 32 -8.72 5.40 -9.14
N ARG A 33 -8.45 4.10 -9.34
CA ARG A 33 -9.46 3.12 -9.77
C ARG A 33 -10.54 2.95 -8.69
N ALA A 34 -10.12 2.72 -7.45
CA ALA A 34 -10.99 2.46 -6.30
C ALA A 34 -11.92 3.64 -6.00
N TYR A 35 -11.49 4.87 -6.28
CA TYR A 35 -12.35 6.05 -6.22
C TYR A 35 -13.61 5.94 -7.10
N LYS A 36 -13.54 5.19 -8.20
CA LYS A 36 -14.66 4.99 -9.12
C LYS A 36 -15.39 3.66 -8.90
N SER A 37 -14.66 2.57 -8.62
CA SER A 37 -15.22 1.22 -8.54
C SER A 37 -15.54 0.77 -7.11
N ASN A 38 -15.06 1.47 -6.08
CA ASN A 38 -15.08 1.07 -4.67
C ASN A 38 -14.26 -0.22 -4.36
N GLU A 39 -13.72 -0.90 -5.36
CA GLU A 39 -12.83 -2.05 -5.19
C GLU A 39 -11.38 -1.60 -5.03
N ILE A 40 -10.71 -2.11 -4.00
CA ILE A 40 -9.31 -1.76 -3.69
C ILE A 40 -8.36 -2.41 -4.69
N PHE A 41 -8.44 -3.73 -4.82
CA PHE A 41 -7.63 -4.50 -5.75
C PHE A 41 -8.45 -4.93 -6.96
N MET A 42 -7.75 -5.19 -8.06
CA MET A 42 -8.35 -5.72 -9.28
C MET A 42 -8.48 -7.24 -9.23
N PRO A 43 -9.44 -7.84 -9.96
CA PRO A 43 -9.46 -9.27 -10.22
C PRO A 43 -8.12 -9.77 -10.76
N SER A 44 -7.68 -10.98 -10.38
CA SER A 44 -6.35 -11.49 -10.75
C SER A 44 -6.15 -11.60 -12.26
N LEU A 45 -7.21 -11.84 -13.04
CA LEU A 45 -7.14 -11.87 -14.51
C LEU A 45 -6.83 -10.47 -15.08
N GLU A 46 -7.56 -9.44 -14.64
CA GLU A 46 -7.30 -8.05 -15.03
C GLU A 46 -5.90 -7.60 -14.57
N TRP A 47 -5.46 -8.07 -13.41
CA TRP A 47 -4.11 -7.82 -12.88
C TRP A 47 -3.02 -8.39 -13.79
N MET A 48 -3.18 -9.63 -14.26
CA MET A 48 -2.25 -10.25 -15.20
C MET A 48 -2.21 -9.52 -16.54
N GLU A 49 -3.37 -9.13 -17.07
CA GLU A 49 -3.45 -8.37 -18.32
C GLU A 49 -2.75 -7.00 -18.19
N CYS A 50 -2.93 -6.32 -17.05
CA CYS A 50 -2.23 -5.08 -16.71
C CYS A 50 -0.72 -5.28 -16.70
N ASN A 51 -0.22 -6.33 -16.03
CA ASN A 51 1.21 -6.66 -15.99
C ASN A 51 1.79 -6.87 -17.40
N SER A 52 1.07 -7.60 -18.26
CA SER A 52 1.51 -7.89 -19.63
C SER A 52 1.60 -6.65 -20.53
N SER A 53 0.87 -5.59 -20.17
CA SER A 53 0.84 -4.31 -20.88
C SER A 53 1.92 -3.32 -20.43
N LEU A 54 2.61 -3.61 -19.31
CA LEU A 54 3.71 -2.78 -18.85
C LEU A 54 4.93 -2.96 -19.77
N PRO A 55 5.66 -1.87 -20.09
CA PRO A 55 6.87 -1.98 -20.90
C PRO A 55 7.86 -2.94 -20.22
N GLN A 56 8.18 -4.06 -20.87
CA GLN A 56 9.13 -5.07 -20.34
C GLN A 56 10.56 -4.51 -20.18
N ASN A 57 10.81 -3.34 -20.76
CA ASN A 57 12.09 -2.63 -20.75
C ASN A 57 12.25 -1.75 -19.50
N GLY A 58 11.19 -1.59 -18.71
CA GLY A 58 11.19 -0.84 -17.46
C GLY A 58 11.77 -1.66 -16.31
N SER A 59 12.44 -1.01 -15.37
CA SER A 59 13.01 -1.61 -14.16
C SER A 59 11.97 -2.14 -13.16
N ILE A 60 10.68 -2.04 -13.48
CA ILE A 60 9.56 -2.38 -12.59
C ILE A 60 8.72 -3.45 -13.29
N ASN A 61 8.86 -4.69 -12.83
CA ASN A 61 8.04 -5.83 -13.21
C ASN A 61 7.30 -6.30 -11.95
N ILE A 62 5.96 -6.46 -12.03
CA ILE A 62 5.11 -6.78 -10.87
C ILE A 62 5.57 -8.05 -10.16
N ASP A 63 5.95 -9.09 -10.91
CA ASP A 63 6.41 -10.35 -10.34
C ASP A 63 7.79 -10.21 -9.73
N HIS A 64 8.71 -9.51 -10.41
CA HIS A 64 10.06 -9.26 -9.89
C HIS A 64 10.05 -8.41 -8.60
N CYS A 65 9.11 -7.49 -8.51
CA CYS A 65 8.92 -6.61 -7.36
C CYS A 65 8.13 -7.24 -6.20
N GLY A 66 7.58 -8.46 -6.38
CA GLY A 66 6.80 -9.14 -5.35
C GLY A 66 5.38 -8.59 -5.17
N PHE A 67 4.81 -7.97 -6.21
CA PHE A 67 3.49 -7.33 -6.18
C PHE A 67 2.38 -8.24 -6.74
N SER A 68 2.68 -9.47 -7.14
CA SER A 68 1.71 -10.40 -7.73
C SER A 68 0.50 -10.69 -6.83
N THR A 69 0.68 -10.64 -5.50
CA THR A 69 -0.38 -10.86 -4.51
C THR A 69 -1.25 -9.64 -4.24
N LEU A 70 -0.96 -8.48 -4.85
CA LEU A 70 -1.76 -7.25 -4.75
C LEU A 70 -2.94 -7.25 -5.74
N SER A 71 -3.61 -8.40 -5.82
CA SER A 71 -4.82 -8.63 -6.62
C SER A 71 -5.83 -9.42 -5.79
N GLN A 72 -7.11 -9.41 -6.18
CA GLN A 72 -8.14 -10.22 -5.52
C GLN A 72 -7.79 -11.72 -5.57
N GLY A 73 -8.33 -12.49 -4.65
CA GLY A 73 -8.11 -13.93 -4.52
C GLY A 73 -6.91 -14.32 -3.64
N HIS A 74 -6.17 -13.35 -3.10
CA HIS A 74 -4.94 -13.56 -2.31
C HIS A 74 -5.14 -13.38 -0.80
N GLY A 75 -6.31 -13.73 -0.29
CA GLY A 75 -6.63 -13.65 1.15
C GLY A 75 -7.72 -12.63 1.46
N LYS A 76 -8.11 -12.51 2.73
CA LYS A 76 -9.29 -11.71 3.09
C LYS A 76 -9.08 -10.22 2.85
N CYS A 77 -7.86 -9.73 3.07
CA CYS A 77 -7.56 -8.33 2.81
C CYS A 77 -7.58 -7.97 1.31
N SER A 78 -7.39 -8.96 0.43
CA SER A 78 -7.45 -8.73 -1.02
C SER A 78 -8.88 -8.53 -1.55
N GLU A 79 -9.88 -8.96 -0.80
CA GLU A 79 -11.31 -8.86 -1.13
C GLU A 79 -11.97 -7.58 -0.57
N LEU A 80 -11.19 -6.73 0.09
CA LEU A 80 -11.73 -5.52 0.72
C LEU A 80 -12.17 -4.50 -0.33
N THR A 81 -13.22 -3.78 0.04
CA THR A 81 -13.66 -2.58 -0.67
C THR A 81 -13.35 -1.35 0.17
N VAL A 82 -13.28 -0.18 -0.46
CA VAL A 82 -13.05 1.10 0.23
C VAL A 82 -14.13 1.31 1.30
N SER A 83 -15.39 1.07 0.95
CA SER A 83 -16.51 1.16 1.90
C SER A 83 -16.41 0.12 3.02
N GLY A 84 -15.94 -1.10 2.74
CA GLY A 84 -15.71 -2.14 3.74
C GLY A 84 -14.63 -1.77 4.75
N VAL A 85 -13.54 -1.14 4.30
CA VAL A 85 -12.49 -0.60 5.19
C VAL A 85 -13.02 0.56 6.03
N LYS A 86 -13.78 1.49 5.42
CA LYS A 86 -14.38 2.62 6.14
C LYS A 86 -15.40 2.22 7.20
N ALA A 87 -16.12 1.13 6.97
CA ALA A 87 -17.07 0.60 7.94
C ALA A 87 -16.41 0.01 9.19
N MET A 88 -15.08 -0.12 9.22
CA MET A 88 -14.36 -0.58 10.40
C MET A 88 -14.25 0.57 11.40
N GLU A 89 -14.95 0.45 12.52
CA GLU A 89 -15.05 1.51 13.53
C GLU A 89 -13.76 1.71 14.35
N THR A 90 -12.79 0.79 14.28
CA THR A 90 -11.59 0.82 15.13
C THR A 90 -10.30 0.47 14.39
N PRO A 91 -9.31 1.38 14.32
CA PRO A 91 -9.41 2.81 14.65
C PRO A 91 -10.29 3.56 13.63
N PRO A 92 -10.84 4.73 13.99
CA PRO A 92 -11.62 5.53 13.06
C PRO A 92 -10.83 5.81 11.79
N PHE A 93 -11.36 5.33 10.67
CA PHE A 93 -10.77 5.56 9.36
C PHE A 93 -10.73 7.06 9.01
N ASP A 94 -11.79 7.77 9.39
CA ASP A 94 -11.95 9.22 9.23
C ASP A 94 -11.00 9.96 10.18
N GLY A 95 -9.73 10.06 9.79
CA GLY A 95 -8.71 10.77 10.55
C GLY A 95 -7.29 10.34 10.25
N ILE A 96 -7.10 9.10 9.77
CA ILE A 96 -5.79 8.58 9.38
C ILE A 96 -5.22 9.49 8.28
N CYS A 97 -4.05 10.09 8.56
CA CYS A 97 -3.33 10.96 7.62
C CYS A 97 -4.14 12.19 7.13
N SER A 98 -5.12 12.64 7.93
CA SER A 98 -5.99 13.77 7.56
C SER A 98 -5.28 15.13 7.57
N ARG A 99 -4.17 15.26 8.29
CA ARG A 99 -3.35 16.48 8.40
C ARG A 99 -1.92 16.13 8.04
N ILE A 100 -1.59 16.25 6.76
CA ILE A 100 -0.19 16.24 6.31
C ILE A 100 0.06 17.63 5.76
N GLU A 101 0.65 18.48 6.60
CA GLU A 101 0.98 19.86 6.27
C GLU A 101 2.47 19.98 5.96
N ILE A 102 2.83 20.96 5.13
CA ILE A 102 4.24 21.15 4.70
C ILE A 102 5.12 21.61 5.87
N ASP A 103 4.58 22.44 6.76
CA ASP A 103 5.34 23.07 7.85
C ASP A 103 5.60 22.12 9.03
N THR A 104 4.78 21.08 9.18
CA THR A 104 4.87 20.05 10.24
C THR A 104 5.09 18.65 9.67
N PHE A 105 5.61 18.57 8.45
CA PHE A 105 5.66 17.35 7.64
C PHE A 105 6.25 16.14 8.38
N GLU A 106 7.36 16.28 9.11
CA GLU A 106 7.97 15.17 9.84
C GLU A 106 7.07 14.62 10.97
N GLU A 107 6.46 15.51 11.75
CA GLU A 107 5.56 15.13 12.83
C GLU A 107 4.27 14.51 12.28
N ASP A 108 3.70 15.12 11.24
CA ASP A 108 2.50 14.64 10.57
C ASP A 108 2.73 13.27 9.91
N CYS A 109 3.88 13.06 9.26
CA CYS A 109 4.25 11.77 8.71
C CYS A 109 4.37 10.71 9.80
N ARG A 110 4.96 11.03 10.96
CA ARG A 110 5.03 10.09 12.08
C ARG A 110 3.64 9.71 12.56
N VAL A 111 2.76 10.69 12.80
CA VAL A 111 1.39 10.45 13.24
C VAL A 111 0.61 9.64 12.19
N CYS A 112 0.76 9.97 10.92
CA CYS A 112 0.15 9.26 9.80
C CYS A 112 0.61 7.80 9.71
N THR A 113 1.92 7.55 9.76
CA THR A 113 2.49 6.20 9.63
C THR A 113 2.21 5.32 10.86
N ASP A 114 2.24 5.88 12.07
CA ASP A 114 1.78 5.19 13.28
C ASP A 114 0.27 4.85 13.19
N GLY A 115 -0.53 5.78 12.68
CA GLY A 115 -1.95 5.56 12.41
C GLY A 115 -2.20 4.41 11.43
N LEU A 116 -1.50 4.40 10.29
CA LEU A 116 -1.58 3.32 9.29
C LEU A 116 -1.17 1.97 9.87
N LYS A 117 -0.10 1.92 10.67
CA LYS A 117 0.38 0.70 11.32
C LYS A 117 -0.66 0.14 12.29
N ASN A 118 -1.20 0.99 13.17
CA ASN A 118 -2.22 0.59 14.15
C ASN A 118 -3.52 0.15 13.46
N ALA A 119 -3.93 0.85 12.42
CA ALA A 119 -5.11 0.51 11.62
C ALA A 119 -4.93 -0.81 10.87
N THR A 120 -3.75 -1.08 10.33
CA THR A 120 -3.43 -2.37 9.69
C THR A 120 -3.59 -3.51 10.70
N GLN A 121 -3.07 -3.35 11.93
CA GLN A 121 -3.20 -4.37 12.98
C GLN A 121 -4.65 -4.59 13.39
N ALA A 122 -5.44 -3.52 13.52
CA ALA A 122 -6.84 -3.61 13.86
C ALA A 122 -7.67 -4.29 12.74
N LEU A 123 -7.40 -3.92 11.48
CA LEU A 123 -7.96 -4.55 10.28
C LEU A 123 -7.69 -6.07 10.28
N MET A 124 -6.43 -6.45 10.49
CA MET A 124 -6.04 -7.86 10.53
C MET A 124 -6.74 -8.64 11.64
N LYS A 125 -6.85 -8.03 12.83
CA LYS A 125 -7.57 -8.62 13.98
C LYS A 125 -9.06 -8.78 13.68
N ALA A 126 -9.70 -7.79 13.06
CA ALA A 126 -11.10 -7.84 12.69
C ALA A 126 -11.40 -8.95 11.68
N LEU A 127 -10.53 -9.10 10.68
CA LEU A 127 -10.65 -10.13 9.64
C LEU A 127 -10.18 -11.52 10.11
N LYS A 128 -9.51 -11.60 11.27
CA LYS A 128 -8.87 -12.83 11.78
C LYS A 128 -7.92 -13.41 10.72
N VAL A 129 -6.99 -12.58 10.24
CA VAL A 129 -5.91 -12.97 9.31
C VAL A 129 -4.57 -13.05 10.02
N GLU A 130 -3.68 -13.87 9.47
CA GLU A 130 -2.34 -14.08 10.01
C GLU A 130 -1.33 -13.06 9.47
N SER A 131 -0.12 -13.08 10.01
CA SER A 131 0.96 -12.14 9.67
C SER A 131 1.44 -12.22 8.21
N ASN A 132 1.15 -13.32 7.50
CA ASN A 132 1.46 -13.47 6.09
C ASN A 132 0.64 -12.54 5.17
N GLU A 133 -0.55 -12.10 5.60
CA GLU A 133 -1.38 -11.13 4.86
C GLU A 133 -1.04 -9.66 5.19
N THR A 134 -0.12 -9.39 6.12
CA THR A 134 0.18 -8.03 6.60
C THR A 134 0.44 -7.05 5.45
N GLY A 135 1.18 -7.47 4.41
CA GLY A 135 1.49 -6.62 3.26
C GLY A 135 0.28 -6.30 2.38
N ILE A 136 -0.65 -7.25 2.24
CA ILE A 136 -1.89 -7.05 1.49
C ILE A 136 -2.82 -6.14 2.28
N CYS A 137 -2.96 -6.36 3.59
CA CYS A 137 -3.78 -5.53 4.47
C CYS A 137 -3.26 -4.09 4.57
N SER A 138 -1.94 -3.91 4.71
CA SER A 138 -1.36 -2.56 4.77
C SER A 138 -1.55 -1.82 3.45
N THR A 139 -1.33 -2.49 2.31
CA THR A 139 -1.58 -1.91 0.99
C THR A 139 -3.05 -1.55 0.79
N ALA A 140 -3.97 -2.45 1.15
CA ALA A 140 -5.40 -2.21 1.06
C ALA A 140 -5.81 -0.96 1.85
N LEU A 141 -5.26 -0.82 3.06
CA LEU A 141 -5.49 0.35 3.90
C LEU A 141 -4.93 1.63 3.28
N VAL A 142 -3.69 1.61 2.76
CA VAL A 142 -3.08 2.77 2.09
C VAL A 142 -3.94 3.22 0.90
N ILE A 143 -4.38 2.28 0.05
CA ILE A 143 -5.29 2.55 -1.08
C ILE A 143 -6.59 3.19 -0.58
N ALA A 144 -7.21 2.59 0.43
CA ALA A 144 -8.44 3.11 1.00
C ALA A 144 -8.24 4.54 1.51
N VAL A 145 -7.18 4.81 2.29
CA VAL A 145 -6.89 6.13 2.89
C VAL A 145 -6.60 7.18 1.82
N ALA A 146 -5.92 6.80 0.74
CA ALA A 146 -5.65 7.70 -0.38
C ALA A 146 -6.92 8.01 -1.20
N THR A 147 -7.84 7.05 -1.31
CA THR A 147 -9.00 7.13 -2.22
C THR A 147 -9.84 8.42 -2.06
N PRO A 148 -10.24 8.88 -0.86
CA PRO A 148 -11.00 10.13 -0.68
C PRO A 148 -10.26 11.38 -1.18
N ASN A 149 -8.93 11.39 -1.08
CA ASN A 149 -8.08 12.54 -1.37
C ASN A 149 -7.34 12.42 -2.71
N ILE A 150 -7.60 11.38 -3.51
CA ILE A 150 -6.81 11.05 -4.72
C ILE A 150 -6.81 12.16 -5.78
N LYS A 151 -7.75 13.11 -5.71
CA LYS A 151 -7.81 14.29 -6.59
C LYS A 151 -7.04 15.50 -6.06
N ASN A 152 -6.59 15.48 -4.81
CA ASN A 152 -5.77 16.51 -4.20
C ASN A 152 -4.29 16.15 -4.38
N ALA A 153 -3.69 16.61 -5.48
CA ALA A 153 -2.31 16.26 -5.84
C ALA A 153 -1.29 16.61 -4.75
N THR A 154 -1.48 17.73 -4.04
CA THR A 154 -0.58 18.12 -2.95
C THR A 154 -0.65 17.13 -1.79
N TRP A 155 -1.87 16.79 -1.35
CA TRP A 155 -2.06 15.81 -0.27
C TRP A 155 -1.55 14.43 -0.68
N VAL A 156 -1.84 13.98 -1.92
CA VAL A 156 -1.41 12.67 -2.43
C VAL A 156 0.11 12.57 -2.42
N ARG A 157 0.80 13.57 -2.98
CA ARG A 157 2.26 13.60 -2.97
C ARG A 157 2.81 13.51 -1.54
N SER A 158 2.35 14.36 -0.63
CA SER A 158 2.82 14.38 0.76
C SER A 158 2.50 13.07 1.49
N PHE A 159 1.35 12.45 1.23
CA PHE A 159 0.99 11.14 1.78
C PHE A 159 1.96 10.03 1.34
N PHE A 160 2.22 9.92 0.03
CA PHE A 160 3.15 8.92 -0.49
C PHE A 160 4.60 9.18 -0.08
N GLU A 161 5.01 10.45 0.12
CA GLU A 161 6.32 10.82 0.68
C GLU A 161 6.50 10.40 2.15
N CYS A 162 5.42 10.21 2.93
CA CYS A 162 5.50 9.69 4.29
C CYS A 162 5.70 8.16 4.35
N LEU A 163 5.19 7.41 3.36
CA LEU A 163 5.14 5.95 3.43
C LEU A 163 6.51 5.25 3.55
N PRO A 164 7.63 5.78 3.01
CA PRO A 164 8.95 5.20 3.25
C PRO A 164 9.33 5.07 4.73
N ALA A 165 8.76 5.88 5.64
CA ALA A 165 9.00 5.74 7.07
C ALA A 165 8.42 4.42 7.65
N LEU A 166 7.53 3.74 6.92
CA LEU A 166 7.06 2.40 7.26
C LEU A 166 8.01 1.29 6.79
N HIS A 167 9.05 1.60 6.01
CA HIS A 167 10.00 0.59 5.55
C HIS A 167 10.78 -0.01 6.72
N THR A 168 11.09 -1.30 6.62
CA THR A 168 12.06 -1.94 7.50
C THR A 168 13.13 -2.62 6.65
N THR A 169 14.41 -2.41 7.00
CA THR A 169 15.54 -3.07 6.36
C THR A 169 15.51 -4.57 6.67
N CYS A 170 15.73 -5.39 5.65
CA CYS A 170 15.66 -6.84 5.78
C CYS A 170 17.04 -7.42 6.11
N ASN A 171 17.47 -7.35 7.38
CA ASN A 171 18.77 -7.89 7.83
C ASN A 171 18.89 -9.44 7.78
N LEU A 172 17.91 -10.16 7.22
CA LEU A 172 17.77 -11.63 7.30
C LEU A 172 17.28 -12.29 6.00
N CYS A 173 17.47 -11.69 4.82
CA CYS A 173 17.25 -12.42 3.57
C CYS A 173 18.53 -13.17 3.17
N PRO A 174 18.49 -14.48 2.90
CA PRO A 174 19.62 -15.15 2.24
C PRO A 174 19.87 -14.47 0.90
N GLN A 175 21.14 -14.22 0.60
CA GLN A 175 21.59 -13.73 -0.71
C GLN A 175 21.28 -14.75 -1.81
#